data_AF-A0A7X7G2X1-F1
#
_entry.id   AF-A0A7X7G2X1-F1
#
_cell.length_a   1.000
_cell.length_b   1.000
_cell.length_c   1.000
_cell.angle_alpha   90.00
_cell.angle_beta   90.00
_cell.angle_gamma   90.00
#
_symmetry.space_group_name_H-M   'P 1'
#
loop_
_entity.id
_entity.type
_entity.pdbx_description
1 polymer ?
#
loop_
_entity_poly.entity_id
_entity_poly.type
_entity_poly.pdbx_seq_one_letter_code
_entity_poly.pdbx_strand_id
1 'polypeptide(L)'
;MLPLAILSVLVIIAVLALLYVWMDGRSQKLGTRIKRLESRLEEVNKAYANELSKWETLKTPQKIEKALALNRTVMVWPDEASIVRIRPSNAPDGTLAQLKGELAHALGAGKAAGND
;
A
#
# COMPACT_ATOMS: atom_id res chain seq x y z
N MET A 1 -19.63 65.46 -12.99
CA MET A 1 -19.96 64.08 -12.58
C MET A 1 -19.22 63.00 -13.39
N LEU A 2 -18.87 63.25 -14.66
CA LEU A 2 -18.04 62.38 -15.51
C LEU A 2 -16.67 61.93 -14.94
N PRO A 3 -15.86 62.74 -14.21
CA PRO A 3 -14.53 62.29 -13.77
C PRO A 3 -14.58 61.18 -12.71
N LEU A 4 -15.64 61.13 -11.89
CA LEU A 4 -15.80 60.11 -10.85
C LEU A 4 -16.11 58.74 -11.44
N ALA A 5 -16.88 58.70 -12.53
CA ALA A 5 -17.22 57.46 -13.24
C ALA A 5 -16.00 56.86 -13.97
N ILE A 6 -15.14 57.70 -14.53
CA ILE A 6 -13.90 57.24 -15.17
C ILE A 6 -12.94 56.66 -14.12
N LEU A 7 -12.82 57.33 -12.97
CA LEU A 7 -11.98 56.85 -11.87
C LEU A 7 -12.47 55.50 -11.33
N SER A 8 -13.78 55.32 -11.14
CA SER A 8 -14.32 54.05 -10.64
C SER A 8 -14.09 52.89 -11.61
N VAL A 9 -14.26 53.11 -12.91
CA VAL A 9 -13.97 52.11 -13.94
C VAL A 9 -12.48 51.75 -13.94
N LEU A 10 -11.59 52.73 -13.83
CA LEU A 10 -10.15 52.49 -13.74
C LEU A 10 -9.77 51.65 -12.52
N VAL A 11 -10.36 51.92 -11.37
CA VAL A 11 -10.14 51.14 -10.14
C VAL A 11 -10.64 49.70 -10.32
N ILE A 12 -11.81 49.51 -10.93
CA ILE A 12 -12.35 48.16 -11.20
C ILE A 12 -11.41 47.38 -12.12
N ILE A 13 -10.92 48.00 -13.19
CA ILE A 13 -9.97 47.38 -14.12
C ILE A 13 -8.67 47.01 -13.39
N ALA A 14 -8.15 47.91 -12.55
CA ALA A 14 -6.93 47.64 -11.78
C ALA A 14 -7.11 46.46 -10.82
N VAL A 15 -8.25 46.38 -10.12
CA VAL A 15 -8.58 45.27 -9.21
C VAL A 15 -8.70 43.95 -9.99
N LEU A 16 -9.37 43.96 -11.14
CA LEU A 16 -9.49 42.78 -12.01
C LEU A 16 -8.14 42.30 -12.53
N ALA A 17 -7.27 43.22 -12.95
CA ALA A 17 -5.91 42.90 -13.40
C ALA A 17 -5.10 42.26 -12.27
N LEU A 18 -5.20 42.80 -11.04
CA LEU A 18 -4.53 42.25 -9.88
C LEU A 18 -5.04 40.84 -9.54
N LEU A 19 -6.35 40.64 -9.56
CA LEU A 19 -7.01 39.35 -9.37
C LEU A 19 -6.58 38.32 -10.41
N TYR A 20 -6.47 38.75 -11.67
CA TYR A 20 -6.05 37.88 -12.77
C TYR A 20 -4.63 37.37 -12.55
N VAL A 21 -3.67 38.26 -12.26
CA VAL A 21 -2.27 37.89 -11.99
C VAL A 21 -2.17 37.00 -10.75
N TRP A 22 -2.94 37.30 -9.70
CA TRP A 22 -2.99 36.47 -8.50
C TRP A 22 -3.51 35.05 -8.79
N MET A 23 -4.56 34.94 -9.60
CA MET A 23 -5.15 33.67 -9.99
C MET A 23 -4.23 32.84 -10.88
N ASP A 24 -3.51 33.49 -11.80
CA ASP A 24 -2.51 32.85 -12.65
C ASP A 24 -1.37 32.27 -11.80
N GLY A 25 -0.82 33.06 -10.88
CA GLY A 25 0.21 32.59 -9.96
C GLY A 25 -0.24 31.42 -9.08
N ARG A 26 -1.51 31.39 -8.64
CA ARG A 26 -2.06 30.26 -7.88
C ARG A 26 -2.22 29.02 -8.75
N SER A 27 -2.65 29.18 -10.00
CA SER A 27 -2.82 28.10 -10.96
C SER A 27 -1.48 27.44 -11.31
N GLN A 28 -0.43 28.24 -11.52
CA GLN A 28 0.93 27.73 -11.75
C GLN A 28 1.46 26.92 -10.56
N LYS A 29 1.22 27.38 -9.32
CA LYS A 29 1.58 26.62 -8.10
C LYS A 29 0.84 25.29 -8.00
N LEU A 30 -0.41 25.23 -8.44
CA LEU A 30 -1.18 24.00 -8.43
C LEU A 30 -0.69 23.03 -9.50
N GLY A 31 -0.44 23.51 -10.72
CA GLY A 31 0.08 22.69 -11.83
C GLY A 31 1.47 22.12 -11.55
N THR A 32 2.36 22.88 -10.93
CA THR A 32 3.68 22.39 -10.51
C THR A 32 3.59 21.30 -9.45
N ARG A 33 2.64 21.41 -8.51
CA ARG A 33 2.39 20.38 -7.50
C ARG A 33 1.84 19.09 -8.12
N ILE A 34 0.94 19.21 -9.09
CA ILE A 34 0.38 18.07 -9.83
C ILE A 34 1.50 17.35 -10.59
N LYS A 35 2.30 18.07 -11.40
CA LYS A 35 3.43 17.48 -12.12
C LYS A 35 4.42 16.77 -11.21
N ARG A 36 4.68 17.33 -10.02
CA ARG A 36 5.56 16.69 -9.04
C ARG A 36 4.98 15.38 -8.50
N LEU A 37 3.66 15.30 -8.30
CA LEU A 37 2.98 14.09 -7.86
C LEU A 37 2.95 13.03 -8.97
N GLU A 38 2.69 13.44 -10.21
CA GLU A 38 2.73 12.57 -11.39
C GLU A 38 4.12 11.95 -11.58
N SER A 39 5.17 12.76 -11.51
CA SER A 39 6.56 12.27 -11.61
C SER A 39 6.91 11.25 -10.52
N ARG A 40 6.42 11.45 -9.29
CA ARG A 40 6.62 10.48 -8.20
C ARG A 40 5.88 9.17 -8.44
N LEU A 41 4.66 9.23 -8.97
CA LEU A 41 3.92 8.03 -9.34
C LEU A 41 4.64 7.26 -10.44
N GLU A 42 5.16 7.95 -11.45
CA GLU A 42 5.91 7.34 -12.54
C GLU A 42 7.19 6.67 -12.04
N GLU A 43 7.95 7.32 -11.16
CA GLU A 43 9.17 6.75 -10.53
C GLU A 43 8.85 5.46 -9.76
N VAL A 44 7.83 5.49 -8.91
CA VAL A 44 7.41 4.32 -8.11
C VAL A 44 6.91 3.21 -9.02
N ASN A 45 6.10 3.52 -10.02
CA ASN A 45 5.59 2.52 -10.95
C ASN A 45 6.72 1.87 -11.76
N LYS A 46 7.72 2.65 -12.17
CA LYS A 46 8.91 2.13 -12.85
C LYS A 46 9.74 1.23 -11.93
N ALA A 47 9.90 1.60 -10.66
CA ALA A 47 10.58 0.77 -9.67
C ALA A 47 9.83 -0.56 -9.45
N TYR A 48 8.51 -0.49 -9.27
CA TYR A 48 7.65 -1.66 -9.13
C TYR A 48 7.72 -2.59 -10.36
N ALA A 49 7.62 -2.05 -11.57
CA ALA A 49 7.72 -2.85 -12.79
C ALA A 49 9.09 -3.55 -12.93
N ASN A 50 10.18 -2.88 -12.53
CA ASN A 50 11.52 -3.46 -12.53
C ASN A 50 11.65 -4.57 -11.48
N GLU A 51 11.10 -4.36 -10.29
CA GLU A 51 11.04 -5.41 -9.27
C GLU A 51 10.19 -6.58 -9.75
N LEU A 52 8.98 -6.35 -10.26
CA LEU A 52 8.12 -7.40 -10.79
C LEU A 52 8.83 -8.21 -11.88
N SER A 53 9.51 -7.56 -12.82
CA SER A 53 10.29 -8.23 -13.86
C SER A 53 11.45 -9.07 -13.29
N LYS A 54 12.16 -8.56 -12.25
CA LYS A 54 13.19 -9.33 -11.53
C LYS A 54 12.58 -10.53 -10.81
N TRP A 55 11.43 -10.35 -10.16
CA TRP A 55 10.72 -11.40 -9.45
C TRP A 55 10.19 -12.48 -10.38
N GLU A 56 9.62 -12.11 -11.52
CA GLU A 56 9.22 -13.03 -12.58
C GLU A 56 10.43 -13.82 -13.10
N THR A 57 11.55 -13.13 -13.33
CA THR A 57 12.80 -13.77 -13.75
C THR A 57 13.32 -14.77 -12.70
N LEU A 58 13.21 -14.45 -11.40
CA LEU A 58 13.65 -15.31 -10.30
C LEU A 58 12.69 -16.47 -10.01
N LYS A 59 11.38 -16.26 -10.18
CA LYS A 59 10.33 -17.27 -10.00
C LYS A 59 10.21 -18.23 -11.19
N THR A 60 10.98 -18.06 -12.25
CA THR A 60 11.01 -19.05 -13.33
C THR A 60 11.41 -20.42 -12.76
N PRO A 61 10.64 -21.49 -13.04
CA PRO A 61 10.87 -22.82 -12.45
C PRO A 61 12.28 -23.33 -12.73
N GLN A 62 12.84 -22.99 -13.89
CA GLN A 62 14.21 -23.32 -14.27
C GLN A 62 15.29 -22.73 -13.35
N LYS A 63 15.11 -21.51 -12.82
CA LYS A 63 16.08 -20.92 -11.88
C LYS A 63 15.94 -21.49 -10.48
N ILE A 64 14.70 -21.79 -10.07
CA ILE A 64 14.41 -22.45 -8.80
C ILE A 64 15.02 -23.86 -8.80
N GLU A 65 14.84 -24.63 -9.88
CA GLU A 65 15.45 -25.96 -10.05
C GLU A 65 16.98 -25.89 -10.04
N LYS A 66 17.59 -24.91 -10.72
CA LYS A 66 19.05 -24.70 -10.67
C LYS A 66 19.54 -24.34 -9.26
N ALA A 67 18.82 -23.49 -8.53
CA ALA A 67 19.17 -23.12 -7.16
C ALA A 67 19.00 -24.28 -6.17
N LEU A 68 17.96 -25.11 -6.35
CA LEU A 68 17.72 -26.34 -5.57
C LEU A 68 18.79 -27.40 -5.86
N ALA A 69 19.19 -27.55 -7.13
CA ALA A 69 20.26 -28.45 -7.53
C ALA A 69 21.63 -28.05 -6.93
N LEU A 70 21.93 -26.74 -6.89
CA LEU A 70 23.14 -26.20 -6.24
C LEU A 70 23.18 -26.48 -4.73
N ASN A 71 22.03 -26.39 -4.05
CA ASN A 71 21.91 -26.65 -2.61
C ASN A 71 21.64 -28.12 -2.27
N ARG A 72 21.78 -29.05 -3.22
CA ARG A 72 21.50 -30.50 -3.09
C ARG A 72 20.14 -30.80 -2.44
N THR A 73 19.17 -29.92 -2.64
CA THR A 73 17.83 -30.09 -2.08
C THR A 73 16.97 -30.70 -3.17
N VAL A 74 16.78 -32.02 -3.14
CA VAL A 74 15.93 -32.71 -4.11
C VAL A 74 14.48 -32.46 -3.72
N MET A 75 13.85 -31.50 -4.39
CA MET A 75 12.42 -31.24 -4.23
C MET A 75 11.65 -32.25 -5.08
N VAL A 76 11.37 -33.42 -4.52
CA VAL A 76 10.47 -34.41 -5.14
C VAL A 76 9.04 -33.95 -4.86
N TRP A 77 8.21 -33.87 -5.90
CA TRP A 77 6.78 -33.64 -5.69
C TRP A 77 6.23 -34.80 -4.84
N PRO A 78 5.62 -34.53 -3.67
CA PRO A 78 5.14 -35.59 -2.82
C PRO A 78 4.11 -36.43 -3.57
N ASP A 79 4.30 -37.74 -3.56
CA ASP A 79 3.36 -38.69 -4.13
C ASP A 79 1.99 -38.56 -3.43
N GLU A 80 0.89 -38.89 -4.12
CA GLU A 80 -0.46 -38.74 -3.56
C GLU A 80 -0.64 -39.51 -2.25
N ALA A 81 0.11 -40.60 -2.07
CA ALA A 81 0.16 -41.38 -0.83
C ALA A 81 0.82 -40.64 0.36
N SER A 82 1.62 -39.60 0.10
CA SER A 82 2.32 -38.81 1.12
C SER A 82 1.55 -37.53 1.50
N ILE A 83 0.42 -37.27 0.83
CA ILE A 83 -0.43 -36.10 1.11
C ILE A 83 -1.42 -36.48 2.22
N VAL A 84 -1.10 -36.08 3.46
CA VAL A 84 -2.06 -36.16 4.56
C VAL A 84 -3.14 -35.09 4.37
N ARG A 85 -4.25 -35.47 3.75
CA ARG A 85 -5.44 -34.62 3.64
C ARG A 85 -6.17 -34.60 4.98
N ILE A 86 -5.95 -33.55 5.76
CA ILE A 86 -6.70 -33.29 6.98
C ILE A 86 -8.15 -32.95 6.57
N ARG A 87 -9.05 -33.93 6.64
CA ARG A 87 -10.49 -33.69 6.54
C ARG A 87 -10.95 -32.97 7.82
N PRO A 88 -11.75 -31.90 7.73
CA PRO A 88 -12.37 -31.28 8.89
C PRO A 88 -13.55 -32.13 9.39
N SER A 89 -13.30 -33.38 9.76
CA SER A 89 -14.36 -34.32 10.15
C SER A 89 -13.96 -35.21 11.33
N ASN A 90 -13.45 -34.60 12.40
CA ASN A 90 -13.51 -35.07 13.79
C ASN A 90 -12.59 -34.19 14.66
N ALA A 91 -12.72 -32.87 14.58
CA ALA A 91 -12.36 -32.09 15.76
C ALA A 91 -13.42 -32.46 16.81
N PRO A 92 -13.06 -33.03 17.98
CA PRO A 92 -14.01 -33.06 19.08
C PRO A 92 -14.37 -31.60 19.33
N ASP A 93 -15.64 -31.25 19.17
CA ASP A 93 -16.16 -29.88 19.20
C ASP A 93 -15.81 -29.11 20.51
N GLY A 94 -15.17 -29.79 21.48
CA GLY A 94 -14.66 -29.24 22.71
C GLY A 94 -13.21 -28.73 22.70
N THR A 95 -12.32 -29.12 21.77
CA THR A 95 -10.88 -28.83 21.94
C THR A 95 -10.50 -27.39 21.62
N LEU A 96 -11.09 -26.81 20.57
CA LEU A 96 -10.91 -25.38 20.27
C LEU A 96 -11.64 -24.49 21.29
N ALA A 97 -12.75 -24.95 21.85
CA ALA A 97 -13.46 -24.26 22.92
C ALA A 97 -12.68 -24.31 24.25
N GLN A 98 -12.03 -25.45 24.56
CA GLN A 98 -11.13 -25.61 25.71
C GLN A 98 -9.89 -24.74 25.56
N LEU A 99 -9.22 -24.74 24.40
CA LEU A 99 -8.05 -23.90 24.16
C LEU A 99 -8.39 -22.41 24.23
N LYS A 100 -9.59 -22.02 23.76
CA LYS A 100 -10.05 -20.62 23.85
C LYS A 100 -10.43 -20.23 25.29
N GLY A 101 -10.96 -21.16 26.07
CA GLY A 101 -11.23 -20.98 27.51
C GLY A 101 -9.97 -20.91 28.36
N GLU A 102 -8.98 -21.77 28.11
CA GLU A 102 -7.65 -21.71 28.75
C GLU A 102 -6.91 -20.44 28.39
N LEU A 103 -6.94 -20.02 27.11
CA LEU A 103 -6.31 -18.78 26.67
C LEU A 103 -6.99 -17.55 27.30
N ALA A 104 -8.32 -17.55 27.44
CA ALA A 104 -9.06 -16.49 28.13
C ALA A 104 -8.75 -16.45 29.65
N HIS A 105 -8.57 -17.61 30.29
CA HIS A 105 -8.16 -17.68 31.69
C HIS A 105 -6.71 -17.22 31.90
N ALA A 106 -5.78 -17.60 31.00
CA ALA A 106 -4.39 -17.16 31.03
C ALA A 106 -4.24 -15.64 30.74
N LEU A 107 -5.03 -15.09 29.82
CA LEU A 107 -5.05 -13.66 29.52
C LEU A 107 -5.77 -12.84 30.61
N GLY A 108 -6.74 -13.42 31.33
CA GLY A 108 -7.40 -12.81 32.48
C GLY A 108 -6.48 -12.73 33.71
N ALA A 109 -5.70 -13.78 33.97
CA ALA A 109 -4.72 -13.80 35.06
C ALA A 109 -3.56 -12.81 34.85
N GLY A 110 -3.15 -12.58 33.59
CA GLY A 110 -2.12 -11.58 33.26
C GLY A 110 -2.55 -10.12 33.47
N LYS A 111 -3.86 -9.83 33.50
CA LYS A 111 -4.38 -8.47 33.71
C LYS A 111 -4.49 -8.06 35.18
N ALA A 112 -4.47 -9.03 36.11
CA ALA A 112 -4.51 -8.77 37.55
C ALA A 112 -3.12 -8.54 38.18
N ALA A 113 -2.03 -8.86 37.47
CA ALA A 113 -0.65 -8.69 37.95
C ALA A 113 0.06 -7.44 37.41
N GLY A 114 -0.67 -6.54 36.74
CA GLY A 114 -0.14 -5.34 36.09
C GLY A 114 -0.82 -4.05 36.53
N ASN A 115 -1.23 -3.96 37.80
CA ASN A 115 -1.69 -2.72 38.42
C ASN A 115 -1.26 -2.70 39.89
N ASP A 116 0.04 -2.63 40.11
CA ASP A 116 0.68 -2.06 41.30
C ASP A 116 1.69 -0.99 40.84
#